data_AF-A0A4Y2JFC3-F1
#
_entry.id   AF-A0A4Y2JFC3-F1
#
_cell.length_a   1.000
_cell.length_b   1.000
_cell.length_c   1.000
_cell.angle_alpha   90.00
_cell.angle_beta   90.00
_cell.angle_gamma   90.00
#
_symmetry.space_group_name_H-M   'P 1'
#
loop_
_entity.id
_entity.type
_entity.pdbx_description
1 polymer ?
#
loop_
_entity_poly.entity_id
_entity_poly.type
_entity_poly.pdbx_seq_one_letter_code
_entity_poly.pdbx_strand_id
1 'polypeptide(L)'
;MAGKYQGVQARISESNPLAKFVLCVAHTLNLVGVNAATAEVAGGKRKKKRFFDDKSEDESSEISQHKKFKLALLQVNDRIEAELERRFQSIQKVNEIFGFMSPKQLTTLDNKTLREKATTFANLYRDDLDKEHLLK
;
A
#
# COMPACT_ATOMS: atom_id res chain seq x y z
N MET A 1 6.44 1.66 -9.69
CA MET A 1 7.69 1.26 -10.38
C MET A 1 7.49 -0.14 -10.93
N ALA A 2 7.12 -0.27 -12.21
CA ALA A 2 6.91 -1.58 -12.85
C ALA A 2 8.21 -2.03 -13.54
N GLY A 3 8.62 -3.28 -13.33
CA GLY A 3 9.78 -3.88 -13.97
C GLY A 3 9.91 -5.37 -13.63
N LYS A 4 10.20 -6.19 -14.64
CA LYS A 4 10.16 -7.66 -14.59
C LYS A 4 11.27 -8.26 -13.71
N TYR A 5 12.38 -7.56 -13.49
CA TYR A 5 13.49 -7.94 -12.60
C TYR A 5 14.23 -6.65 -12.15
N GLN A 6 14.66 -6.58 -10.88
CA GLN A 6 15.45 -5.49 -10.28
C GLN A 6 14.81 -4.08 -10.16
N GLY A 7 13.60 -3.98 -9.60
CA GLY A 7 13.10 -2.69 -9.11
C GLY A 7 13.88 -2.20 -7.87
N VAL A 8 13.86 -0.90 -7.60
CA VAL A 8 14.48 -0.28 -6.39
C VAL A 8 14.14 -1.05 -5.10
N GLN A 9 12.90 -1.53 -4.99
CA GLN A 9 12.45 -2.34 -3.86
C GLN A 9 13.20 -3.67 -3.72
N ALA A 10 13.55 -4.35 -4.82
CA ALA A 10 14.31 -5.60 -4.76
C ALA A 10 15.71 -5.39 -4.20
N ARG A 11 16.41 -4.34 -4.65
CA ARG A 11 17.75 -3.96 -4.15
C ARG A 11 17.73 -3.53 -2.68
N ILE A 12 16.70 -2.78 -2.28
CA ILE A 12 16.51 -2.39 -0.88
C ILE A 12 16.23 -3.63 -0.02
N SER A 13 15.41 -4.57 -0.51
CA SER A 13 15.11 -5.82 0.21
C SER A 13 16.31 -6.77 0.30
N GLU A 14 17.22 -6.77 -0.68
CA GLU A 14 18.51 -7.49 -0.59
C GLU A 14 19.40 -6.94 0.52
N SER A 15 19.44 -5.61 0.70
CA SER A 15 20.22 -4.98 1.77
C SER A 15 19.53 -5.07 3.13
N ASN A 16 18.20 -4.97 3.17
CA ASN A 16 17.41 -5.06 4.38
C ASN A 16 16.00 -5.62 4.06
N PRO A 17 15.70 -6.88 4.42
CA PRO A 17 14.40 -7.50 4.12
C PRO A 17 13.22 -6.85 4.86
N LEU A 18 13.48 -6.03 5.88
CA LEU A 18 12.46 -5.27 6.60
C LEU A 18 12.09 -3.96 5.90
N ALA A 19 12.93 -3.47 4.99
CA ALA A 19 12.72 -2.23 4.25
C ALA A 19 11.76 -2.46 3.06
N LYS A 20 10.47 -2.65 3.39
CA LYS A 20 9.41 -2.79 2.39
C LYS A 20 8.97 -1.41 1.90
N PHE A 21 8.99 -1.23 0.58
CA PHE A 21 8.44 -0.04 -0.04
C PHE A 21 6.91 -0.06 0.03
N VAL A 22 6.35 0.99 0.60
CA VAL A 22 4.91 1.24 0.65
C VAL A 22 4.67 2.46 -0.23
N LEU A 23 3.81 2.33 -1.26
CA LEU A 23 3.40 3.47 -2.08
C LEU A 23 2.80 4.56 -1.17
N CYS A 24 2.79 5.83 -1.57
CA CYS A 24 1.96 6.83 -0.89
C CYS A 24 0.54 6.84 -1.46
N VAL A 25 -0.46 7.41 -0.76
CA VAL A 25 -1.88 7.36 -1.21
C VAL A 25 -2.02 8.00 -2.58
N ALA A 26 -1.30 9.11 -2.80
CA ALA A 26 -1.26 9.82 -4.07
C ALA A 26 -0.67 8.96 -5.21
N HIS A 27 0.37 8.16 -4.93
CA HIS A 27 0.94 7.26 -5.93
C HIS A 27 0.00 6.10 -6.29
N THR A 28 -0.72 5.55 -5.31
CA THR A 28 -1.75 4.54 -5.53
C THR A 28 -2.87 5.10 -6.40
N LEU A 29 -3.38 6.29 -6.04
CA LEU A 29 -4.46 6.94 -6.76
C LEU A 29 -4.06 7.29 -8.20
N ASN A 30 -2.86 7.83 -8.40
CA ASN A 30 -2.37 8.18 -9.73
C ASN A 30 -2.15 6.94 -10.61
N LEU A 31 -1.52 5.89 -10.09
CA LEU A 31 -1.29 4.65 -10.83
C LEU A 31 -2.60 4.00 -11.25
N VAL A 32 -3.58 3.98 -10.35
CA VAL A 32 -4.86 3.34 -10.62
C VAL A 32 -5.75 4.21 -11.52
N GLY A 33 -5.73 5.53 -11.35
CA GLY A 33 -6.41 6.47 -12.25
C GLY A 33 -5.92 6.36 -13.69
N VAL A 34 -4.60 6.25 -13.90
CA VAL A 34 -4.02 5.99 -15.22
C VAL A 34 -4.49 4.65 -15.80
N ASN A 35 -4.58 3.59 -14.98
CA ASN A 35 -5.07 2.29 -15.45
C ASN A 35 -6.57 2.31 -15.78
N ALA A 36 -7.38 3.04 -15.01
CA ALA A 36 -8.81 3.22 -15.29
C ALA A 36 -9.03 4.01 -16.58
N ALA A 37 -8.30 5.12 -16.78
CA ALA A 37 -8.38 5.93 -17.99
C ALA A 37 -7.89 5.18 -19.25
N THR A 38 -6.88 4.31 -19.12
CA THR A 38 -6.36 3.54 -20.26
C THR A 38 -7.20 2.31 -20.61
N ALA A 39 -8.00 1.79 -19.67
CA ALA A 39 -8.97 0.73 -19.93
C ALA A 39 -10.08 1.16 -20.92
N GLU A 40 -10.33 2.47 -21.05
CA GLU A 40 -11.27 3.03 -22.03
C GLU A 40 -10.66 3.11 -23.44
N VAL A 41 -9.34 3.31 -23.54
CA VAL A 41 -8.62 3.47 -24.82
C VAL A 41 -8.25 2.13 -25.46
N ALA A 42 -8.07 1.07 -24.67
CA ALA A 42 -7.77 -0.27 -25.17
C ALA A 42 -8.98 -1.01 -25.80
N GLY A 43 -10.16 -0.39 -25.85
CA GLY A 43 -11.33 -0.82 -26.61
C GLY A 43 -11.21 -0.61 -28.13
N GLY A 44 -10.00 -0.68 -28.68
CA GLY A 44 -9.75 -0.68 -30.13
C GLY A 44 -10.54 -1.82 -30.77
N LYS A 45 -11.65 -1.44 -31.40
CA LYS A 45 -12.67 -2.31 -32.02
C LYS A 45 -12.00 -3.42 -32.84
N ARG A 46 -12.07 -4.66 -32.38
CA ARG A 46 -11.91 -5.82 -33.26
C ARG A 46 -13.06 -5.72 -34.27
N LYS A 47 -12.77 -5.35 -35.53
CA LYS A 47 -13.77 -5.26 -36.60
C LYS A 47 -14.34 -6.66 -36.88
N LYS A 48 -15.44 -7.01 -36.21
CA LYS A 48 -16.26 -8.15 -36.62
C LYS A 48 -16.93 -7.75 -37.94
N LYS A 49 -16.70 -8.51 -39.02
CA LYS A 49 -17.41 -8.32 -40.30
C LYS A 49 -18.91 -8.37 -39.99
N ARG A 50 -19.62 -7.25 -40.14
CA ARG A 50 -21.08 -7.19 -40.05
C ARG A 50 -21.64 -7.57 -41.43
N PHE A 51 -22.57 -8.51 -41.46
CA PHE A 51 -23.42 -8.72 -42.63
C PHE A 51 -24.35 -7.51 -42.77
N PHE A 52 -24.65 -7.17 -44.03
CA PHE A 52 -25.46 -6.00 -44.39
C PHE A 52 -26.91 -6.25 -43.97
N ASP A 53 -27.52 -5.23 -43.37
CA ASP A 53 -28.94 -5.14 -42.97
C ASP A 53 -29.33 -5.65 -41.56
N ASP A 54 -28.83 -4.97 -40.52
CA ASP A 54 -29.63 -4.84 -39.29
C ASP A 54 -29.45 -3.44 -38.70
N LYS A 55 -30.53 -2.66 -38.70
CA LYS A 55 -30.64 -1.36 -38.03
C LYS A 55 -31.29 -1.59 -36.67
N SER A 56 -30.48 -1.82 -35.65
CA SER A 56 -30.90 -1.75 -34.26
C SER A 56 -30.16 -0.61 -33.55
N GLU A 57 -30.92 0.32 -32.96
CA GLU A 57 -30.39 1.35 -32.07
C GLU A 57 -29.95 0.67 -30.78
N ASP A 58 -28.64 0.58 -30.60
CA ASP A 58 -27.94 -0.28 -29.65
C ASP A 58 -27.79 0.40 -28.28
N GLU A 59 -28.90 0.52 -27.52
CA GLU A 59 -28.87 0.88 -26.09
C GLU A 59 -28.07 -0.14 -25.23
N SER A 60 -27.74 -1.32 -25.78
CA SER A 60 -26.92 -2.33 -25.10
C SER A 60 -25.48 -1.87 -24.87
N SER A 61 -24.99 -0.94 -25.69
CA SER A 61 -23.61 -0.48 -25.67
C SER A 61 -23.27 0.42 -24.47
N GLU A 62 -24.21 1.23 -23.99
CA GLU A 62 -24.02 2.15 -22.85
C GLU A 62 -24.01 1.42 -21.50
N ILE A 63 -24.89 0.43 -21.33
CA ILE A 63 -24.95 -0.43 -20.12
C ILE A 63 -23.63 -1.21 -19.94
N SER A 64 -22.96 -1.58 -21.03
CA SER A 64 -21.67 -2.29 -21.01
C SER A 64 -20.52 -1.42 -20.49
N GLN A 65 -20.43 -0.17 -20.93
CA GLN A 65 -19.34 0.74 -20.52
C GLN A 65 -19.51 1.22 -19.09
N HIS A 66 -20.73 1.60 -18.70
CA HIS A 66 -21.00 2.03 -17.34
C HIS A 66 -20.70 0.94 -16.32
N LYS A 67 -21.06 -0.33 -16.61
CA LYS A 67 -20.71 -1.48 -15.76
C LYS A 67 -19.19 -1.70 -15.66
N LYS A 68 -18.45 -1.54 -16.76
CA LYS A 68 -16.98 -1.66 -16.76
C LYS A 68 -16.31 -0.56 -15.95
N PHE A 69 -16.75 0.68 -16.12
CA PHE A 69 -16.26 1.81 -15.33
C PHE A 69 -16.55 1.62 -13.84
N LYS A 70 -17.77 1.21 -13.50
CA LYS A 70 -18.16 0.89 -12.13
C LYS A 70 -17.32 -0.24 -11.54
N LEU A 71 -17.04 -1.30 -12.31
CA LEU A 71 -16.17 -2.40 -11.88
C LEU A 71 -14.73 -1.92 -11.68
N ALA A 72 -14.21 -1.08 -12.56
CA ALA A 72 -12.88 -0.49 -12.43
C ALA A 72 -12.78 0.34 -11.14
N LEU A 73 -13.77 1.19 -10.84
CA LEU A 73 -13.84 1.96 -9.59
C LEU A 73 -13.87 1.07 -8.34
N LEU A 74 -14.62 -0.03 -8.36
CA LEU A 74 -14.63 -0.98 -7.24
C LEU A 74 -13.25 -1.59 -7.01
N GLN A 75 -12.57 -2.03 -8.08
CA GLN A 75 -11.18 -2.53 -7.99
C GLN A 75 -10.19 -1.48 -7.47
N VAL A 76 -10.41 -0.20 -7.78
CA VAL A 76 -9.63 0.91 -7.22
C VAL A 76 -9.81 0.97 -5.72
N ASN A 77 -11.06 0.95 -5.26
CA ASN A 77 -11.39 1.05 -3.84
C ASN A 77 -10.82 -0.13 -3.05
N ASP A 78 -11.00 -1.35 -3.52
CA ASP A 78 -10.44 -2.55 -2.89
C ASP A 78 -8.92 -2.46 -2.76
N ARG A 79 -8.25 -1.92 -3.78
CA ARG A 79 -6.79 -1.74 -3.77
C ARG A 79 -6.36 -0.63 -2.82
N ILE A 80 -7.09 0.48 -2.77
CA ILE A 80 -6.82 1.57 -1.83
C ILE A 80 -6.96 1.05 -0.40
N GLU A 81 -8.03 0.32 -0.10
CA GLU A 81 -8.29 -0.29 1.20
C GLU A 81 -7.15 -1.24 1.60
N ALA A 82 -6.81 -2.19 0.73
CA ALA A 82 -5.73 -3.14 0.99
C ALA A 82 -4.35 -2.47 1.12
N GLU A 83 -4.10 -1.36 0.44
CA GLU A 83 -2.86 -0.60 0.60
C GLU A 83 -2.85 0.20 1.91
N LEU A 84 -3.95 0.89 2.26
CA LEU A 84 -4.11 1.64 3.50
C LEU A 84 -3.95 0.72 4.72
N GLU A 85 -4.62 -0.43 4.72
CA GLU A 85 -4.55 -1.42 5.78
C GLU A 85 -3.11 -1.91 5.98
N ARG A 86 -2.40 -2.22 4.88
CA ARG A 86 -0.98 -2.59 4.95
C ARG A 86 -0.10 -1.49 5.56
N ARG A 87 -0.38 -0.21 5.29
CA ARG A 87 0.38 0.90 5.91
C ARG A 87 0.09 1.03 7.39
N PHE A 88 -1.19 0.91 7.75
CA PHE A 88 -1.62 1.01 9.13
C PHE A 88 -0.95 -0.07 9.98
N GLN A 89 -0.99 -1.32 9.54
CA GLN A 89 -0.31 -2.44 10.19
C GLN A 89 1.22 -2.23 10.28
N SER A 90 1.83 -1.72 9.21
CA SER A 90 3.27 -1.43 9.21
C SER A 90 3.64 -0.36 10.25
N ILE A 91 2.85 0.71 10.34
CA ILE A 91 3.05 1.80 11.31
C ILE A 91 2.77 1.31 12.74
N GLN A 92 1.75 0.48 12.94
CA GLN A 92 1.46 -0.11 14.25
C GLN A 92 2.64 -0.92 14.77
N LYS A 93 3.29 -1.74 13.94
CA LYS A 93 4.48 -2.51 14.33
C LYS A 93 5.64 -1.61 14.77
N VAL A 94 5.88 -0.53 14.04
CA VAL A 94 6.91 0.46 14.43
C VAL A 94 6.52 1.11 15.77
N ASN A 95 5.24 1.45 15.94
CA ASN A 95 4.75 2.06 17.18
C ASN A 95 4.77 1.09 18.37
N GLU A 96 4.64 -0.22 18.17
CA GLU A 96 4.80 -1.22 19.23
C GLU A 96 6.23 -1.23 19.79
N ILE A 97 7.24 -1.09 18.91
CA ILE A 97 8.65 -1.10 19.30
C ILE A 97 9.09 0.25 19.84
N PHE A 98 8.77 1.34 19.14
CA PHE A 98 9.32 2.67 19.41
C PHE A 98 8.32 3.64 20.05
N GLY A 99 7.03 3.32 20.10
CA GLY A 99 5.98 4.26 20.51
C GLY A 99 6.11 4.78 21.94
N PHE A 100 6.77 4.03 22.81
CA PHE A 100 7.07 4.46 24.18
C PHE A 100 8.04 5.65 24.25
N MET A 101 8.83 5.88 23.19
CA MET A 101 9.75 7.01 23.09
C MET A 101 9.04 8.32 22.71
N SER A 102 7.73 8.28 22.43
CA SER A 102 7.00 9.50 22.10
C SER A 102 6.94 10.45 23.31
N PRO A 103 7.03 11.78 23.10
CA PRO A 103 7.11 12.75 24.21
C PRO A 103 5.96 12.61 25.22
N LYS A 104 4.75 12.34 24.72
CA LYS A 104 3.57 12.11 25.56
C LYS A 104 3.76 10.89 26.47
N GLN A 105 4.18 9.76 25.89
CA GLN A 105 4.36 8.50 26.61
C GLN A 105 5.46 8.59 27.66
N LEU A 106 6.54 9.31 27.38
CA LEU A 106 7.64 9.54 28.34
C LEU A 106 7.20 10.32 29.58
N THR A 107 6.20 11.21 29.45
CA THR A 107 5.66 11.97 30.59
C THR A 107 4.52 11.26 31.32
N THR A 108 3.82 10.32 30.67
CA THR A 108 2.62 9.68 31.20
C THR A 108 2.86 8.29 31.78
N LEU A 109 3.82 7.55 31.23
CA LEU A 109 4.13 6.20 31.69
C LEU A 109 4.85 6.23 33.04
N ASP A 110 4.53 5.28 33.89
CA ASP A 110 5.29 5.06 35.11
C ASP A 110 6.70 4.53 34.78
N ASN A 111 7.66 4.87 35.64
CA ASN A 111 9.06 4.48 35.44
C ASN A 111 9.25 2.96 35.36
N LYS A 112 8.41 2.16 36.03
CA LYS A 112 8.51 0.70 35.98
C LYS A 112 8.15 0.19 34.58
N THR A 113 7.00 0.58 34.04
CA THR A 113 6.57 0.24 32.68
C THR A 113 7.55 0.77 31.63
N LEU A 114 8.08 1.98 31.81
CA LEU A 114 9.07 2.55 30.90
C LEU A 114 10.34 1.69 30.85
N ARG A 115 10.83 1.25 32.00
CA ARG A 115 12.03 0.42 32.14
C ARG A 115 11.82 -0.99 31.58
N GLU A 116 10.61 -1.55 31.70
CA GLU A 116 10.22 -2.81 31.06
C GLU A 116 10.23 -2.70 29.52
N LYS A 117 9.68 -1.61 28.98
CA LYS A 117 9.70 -1.36 27.52
C LYS A 117 11.11 -1.11 27.00
N ALA A 118 11.91 -0.31 27.71
CA ALA A 118 13.32 -0.08 27.37
C ALA A 118 14.15 -1.38 27.44
N THR A 119 13.87 -2.25 28.41
CA THR A 119 14.53 -3.56 28.51
C THR A 119 14.17 -4.46 27.33
N THR A 120 12.89 -4.51 26.96
CA THR A 120 12.44 -5.26 25.77
C THR A 120 13.09 -4.73 24.50
N PHE A 121 13.18 -3.41 24.38
CA PHE A 121 13.82 -2.73 23.25
C PHE A 121 15.33 -3.04 23.16
N ALA A 122 16.08 -2.92 24.26
CA ALA A 122 17.50 -3.29 24.31
C ALA A 122 17.73 -4.77 23.98
N ASN A 123 16.84 -5.66 24.44
CA ASN A 123 16.92 -7.08 24.13
C ASN A 123 16.61 -7.40 22.66
N LEU A 124 15.87 -6.54 21.95
CA LEU A 124 15.55 -6.68 20.53
C LEU A 124 16.73 -6.25 19.64
N TYR A 125 17.50 -5.26 20.09
CA TYR A 125 18.66 -4.71 19.38
C TYR A 125 19.95 -4.88 20.20
N ARG A 126 20.25 -6.11 20.64
CA ARG A 126 21.40 -6.37 21.55
C ARG A 126 22.75 -6.03 20.94
N ASP A 127 22.86 -6.13 19.62
CA ASP A 127 24.09 -5.86 18.89
C ASP A 127 24.31 -4.35 18.70
N ASP A 128 23.23 -3.55 18.77
CA ASP A 128 23.25 -2.10 18.54
C ASP A 128 23.12 -1.27 19.83
N LEU A 129 22.60 -1.85 20.92
CA LEU A 129 22.27 -1.13 22.16
C LEU A 129 22.94 -1.72 23.40
N ASP A 130 23.63 -0.86 24.14
CA ASP A 130 24.09 -1.18 25.50
C ASP A 130 22.93 -1.05 26.49
N LYS A 131 22.46 -2.20 26.96
CA LYS A 131 21.37 -2.31 27.94
C LYS A 131 21.68 -1.62 29.25
N GLU A 132 22.93 -1.65 29.72
CA GLU A 132 23.28 -1.04 31.01
C GLU A 132 23.25 0.48 30.91
N HIS A 133 23.70 1.04 29.78
CA HIS A 133 23.65 2.47 29.53
C HIS A 133 22.21 2.97 29.33
N LEU A 134 21.36 2.19 28.64
CA LEU A 134 19.97 2.57 28.38
C LEU A 134 19.08 2.59 29.64
N LEU A 135 19.43 1.80 30.66
CA LEU A 135 18.62 1.63 31.88
C LEU A 135 19.14 2.39 33.09
N LYS A 136 20.17 3.24 32.92
CA LYS A 136 20.66 4.20 33.91
C LYS A 136 19.72 5.40 34.00
#